data_AF-A0A2E9NIW3-F1
#
_entry.id   AF-A0A2E9NIW3-F1
#
_cell.length_a   1.000
_cell.length_b   1.000
_cell.length_c   1.000
_cell.angle_alpha   90.00
_cell.angle_beta   90.00
_cell.angle_gamma   90.00
#
_symmetry.space_group_name_H-M   'P 1'
#
loop_
_entity.id
_entity.type
_entity.pdbx_description
1 polymer ?
#
loop_
_entity_poly.entity_id
_entity_poly.type
_entity_poly.pdbx_seq_one_letter_code
_entity_poly.pdbx_strand_id
1 'polypeptide(L)'
;MARMTCRWVHRLLGDFHDGELSVGRQIAVEAHLHQCPACQRALTGVATIGQSVRDVAIGRDVTRDALAGLPGAVVSRFQAEEAQTIGSRMNRMFDDMHLVWAGLAGTAALLCCVAAIFGLLWLSASGRDDSLSGVMRAMAVPVAPPTARPFDWRVRSARVSPDDALLMVLGETSTSGREFAVTLSGVVTREGRIANLEVLLSDDRDLDVLLQVLSAAPSAHFEPASVAGAPFSSSVVWLLTNTTVRAPGRVGPEASLRLPRPHQT
;
A
#
# COMPACT_ATOMS: atom_id res chain seq x y z
N MET A 1 34.87 -14.04 -32.20
CA MET A 1 35.53 -14.92 -31.20
C MET A 1 37.03 -14.71 -31.30
N ALA A 2 37.66 -14.15 -30.27
CA ALA A 2 39.10 -13.92 -30.25
C ALA A 2 39.84 -15.26 -30.21
N ARG A 3 40.73 -15.52 -31.18
CA ARG A 3 41.57 -16.72 -31.18
C ARG A 3 42.59 -16.59 -30.05
N MET A 4 42.44 -17.41 -29.00
CA MET A 4 43.43 -17.51 -27.94
C MET A 4 44.71 -18.15 -28.47
N THR A 5 45.86 -17.61 -28.05
CA THR A 5 47.16 -18.15 -28.46
C THR A 5 47.57 -19.30 -27.53
N CYS A 6 48.28 -20.30 -28.05
CA CYS A 6 48.72 -21.46 -27.26
C CYS A 6 49.55 -21.05 -26.04
N ARG A 7 50.37 -19.98 -26.16
CA ARG A 7 51.17 -19.44 -25.05
C ARG A 7 50.29 -18.94 -23.89
N TRP A 8 49.15 -18.33 -24.21
CA TRP A 8 48.21 -17.84 -23.20
C TRP A 8 47.50 -19.01 -22.52
N VAL A 9 47.01 -19.98 -23.30
CA VAL A 9 46.36 -21.19 -22.75
C VAL A 9 47.33 -21.96 -21.86
N HIS A 10 48.59 -22.11 -22.26
CA HIS A 10 49.60 -22.81 -21.46
C HIS A 10 49.83 -22.19 -20.08
N ARG A 11 49.67 -20.86 -19.93
CA ARG A 11 49.77 -20.19 -18.62
C ARG A 11 48.57 -20.45 -17.72
N LEU A 12 47.42 -20.81 -18.29
CA LEU A 12 46.18 -21.05 -17.56
C LEU A 12 45.86 -22.53 -17.36
N LEU A 13 46.72 -23.45 -17.84
CA LEU A 13 46.47 -24.89 -17.72
C LEU A 13 46.43 -25.36 -16.26
N GLY A 14 47.22 -24.73 -15.37
CA GLY A 14 47.17 -25.00 -13.93
C GLY A 14 45.82 -24.61 -13.33
N ASP A 15 45.49 -23.32 -13.42
CA ASP A 15 44.20 -22.77 -12.96
C ASP A 15 42.99 -23.50 -13.58
N PHE A 16 43.10 -23.97 -14.83
CA PHE A 16 42.08 -24.77 -15.50
C PHE A 16 41.95 -26.17 -14.88
N HIS A 17 43.08 -26.84 -14.63
CA HIS A 17 43.11 -28.17 -14.00
C HIS A 17 42.53 -28.13 -12.58
N ASP A 18 42.79 -27.05 -11.84
CA ASP A 18 42.33 -26.87 -10.46
C ASP A 18 40.90 -26.27 -10.38
N GLY A 19 40.32 -25.89 -11.53
CA GLY A 19 38.96 -25.35 -11.61
C GLY A 19 38.82 -23.90 -11.15
N GLU A 20 39.92 -23.17 -11.00
CA GLU A 20 39.96 -21.79 -10.47
C GLU A 20 39.60 -20.72 -11.50
N LEU A 21 39.53 -21.08 -12.78
CA LEU A 21 39.14 -20.16 -13.84
C LEU A 21 37.65 -19.80 -13.77
N SER A 22 37.32 -18.55 -14.10
CA SER A 22 35.94 -18.16 -14.33
C SER A 22 35.31 -18.95 -15.48
N VAL A 23 34.00 -19.21 -15.41
CA VAL A 23 33.25 -20.04 -16.38
C VAL A 23 33.53 -19.64 -17.83
N GLY A 24 33.54 -18.33 -18.14
CA GLY A 24 33.83 -17.85 -19.50
C GLY A 24 35.26 -18.18 -19.98
N ARG A 25 36.24 -18.21 -19.06
CA ARG A 25 37.62 -18.61 -19.39
C ARG A 25 37.76 -20.13 -19.48
N GLN A 26 37.05 -20.90 -18.65
CA GLN A 26 37.01 -22.36 -18.76
C GLN A 26 36.51 -22.79 -20.13
N ILE A 27 35.37 -22.27 -20.58
CA ILE A 27 34.79 -22.57 -21.90
C ILE A 27 35.78 -22.23 -23.03
N ALA A 28 36.46 -21.10 -22.91
CA ALA A 28 37.39 -20.68 -23.95
C ALA A 28 38.68 -21.51 -24.00
N VAL A 29 39.18 -21.95 -22.84
CA VAL A 29 40.31 -22.90 -22.74
C VAL A 29 39.89 -24.27 -23.25
N GLU A 30 38.74 -24.79 -22.83
CA GLU A 30 38.18 -26.06 -23.29
C GLU A 30 37.99 -26.09 -24.82
N ALA A 31 37.40 -25.02 -25.39
CA ALA A 31 37.27 -24.88 -26.83
C ALA A 31 38.62 -24.90 -27.57
N HIS A 32 39.67 -24.31 -26.98
CA HIS A 32 41.03 -24.37 -27.54
C HIS A 32 41.66 -25.76 -27.40
N LEU A 33 41.46 -26.44 -26.27
CA LEU A 33 41.97 -27.79 -26.01
C LEU A 33 41.41 -28.81 -27.01
N HIS A 34 40.13 -28.67 -27.40
CA HIS A 34 39.53 -29.49 -28.45
C HIS A 34 40.17 -29.29 -29.83
N GLN A 35 40.77 -28.13 -30.08
CA GLN A 35 41.35 -27.78 -31.38
C GLN A 35 42.87 -27.95 -31.44
N CYS A 36 43.56 -27.98 -30.29
CA CYS A 36 45.02 -28.01 -30.22
C CYS A 36 45.54 -29.22 -29.42
N PRO A 37 46.00 -30.30 -30.09
CA PRO A 37 46.50 -31.50 -29.41
C PRO A 37 47.82 -31.26 -28.65
N ALA A 38 48.56 -30.18 -28.94
CA ALA A 38 49.74 -29.81 -28.17
C ALA A 38 49.38 -29.31 -26.76
N CYS A 39 48.38 -28.45 -26.65
CA CYS A 39 47.87 -27.98 -25.35
C CYS A 39 47.17 -29.11 -24.57
N GLN A 40 46.49 -30.03 -25.25
CA GLN A 40 45.93 -31.22 -24.62
C GLN A 40 47.01 -32.12 -24.01
N ARG A 41 48.12 -32.36 -24.72
CA ARG A 41 49.26 -33.11 -24.19
C ARG A 41 49.91 -32.42 -22.97
N ALA A 42 50.00 -31.10 -22.99
CA ALA A 42 50.47 -30.33 -21.85
C ALA A 42 49.55 -30.50 -20.63
N LEU A 43 48.23 -30.44 -20.83
CA LEU A 43 47.24 -30.68 -19.77
C LEU A 43 47.36 -32.10 -19.19
N THR A 44 47.49 -33.13 -20.05
CA THR A 44 47.71 -34.50 -19.56
C THR A 44 49.01 -34.62 -18.77
N GLY A 45 50.05 -33.88 -19.15
CA GLY A 45 51.30 -33.83 -18.39
C GLY A 45 51.12 -33.28 -16.99
N VAL A 46 50.36 -32.18 -16.83
CA VAL A 46 50.00 -31.62 -15.51
C VAL A 46 49.23 -32.65 -14.69
N ALA A 47 48.24 -33.31 -15.29
CA ALA A 47 47.45 -34.36 -14.61
C ALA A 47 48.30 -35.56 -14.18
N THR A 48 49.26 -36.01 -15.01
CA THR A 48 50.18 -37.11 -14.68
C THR A 48 51.10 -36.74 -13.53
N ILE A 49 51.64 -35.51 -13.51
CA ILE A 49 52.46 -35.02 -12.38
C ILE A 49 51.62 -35.02 -11.10
N GLY A 50 50.41 -34.46 -11.15
CA GLY A 50 49.49 -34.45 -10.00
C GLY A 50 49.17 -35.85 -9.51
N GLN A 51 48.98 -36.81 -10.41
CA GLN A 51 48.76 -38.21 -10.04
C GLN A 51 49.98 -38.82 -9.37
N SER A 52 51.19 -38.61 -9.89
CA SER A 52 52.42 -39.11 -9.27
C SER A 52 52.64 -38.57 -7.85
N VAL A 53 52.30 -37.29 -7.62
CA VAL A 53 52.36 -36.68 -6.28
C VAL A 53 51.34 -37.31 -5.34
N ARG A 54 50.10 -37.53 -5.81
CA ARG A 54 49.05 -38.21 -5.04
C ARG A 54 49.42 -39.66 -4.70
N ASP A 55 49.98 -40.39 -5.66
CA ASP A 55 50.39 -41.79 -5.45
C ASP A 55 51.49 -41.88 -4.37
N VAL A 56 52.45 -40.94 -4.38
CA VAL A 56 53.48 -40.84 -3.33
C VAL A 56 52.87 -40.41 -1.99
N ALA A 57 51.91 -39.49 -1.98
CA ALA A 57 51.25 -39.03 -0.75
C ALA A 57 50.42 -40.14 -0.09
N ILE A 58 49.67 -40.92 -0.89
CA ILE A 58 48.89 -42.07 -0.42
C ILE A 58 49.83 -43.15 0.13
N GLY A 59 50.98 -43.36 -0.50
CA GLY A 59 51.98 -44.34 -0.05
C GLY A 59 52.68 -44.00 1.26
N ARG A 60 52.53 -42.78 1.80
CA ARG A 60 53.39 -42.29 2.89
C ARG A 60 52.82 -42.48 4.30
N ASP A 61 51.51 -42.61 4.50
CA ASP A 61 50.97 -42.80 5.87
C ASP A 61 49.48 -43.19 6.00
N VAL A 62 48.78 -43.53 4.91
CA VAL A 62 47.39 -43.97 5.02
C VAL A 62 47.30 -45.44 4.67
N THR A 63 47.15 -46.28 5.69
CA THR A 63 46.84 -47.70 5.48
C THR A 63 45.58 -47.79 4.63
N ARG A 64 45.68 -48.51 3.51
CA ARG A 64 44.57 -48.75 2.58
C ARG A 64 43.33 -49.28 3.31
N ASP A 65 43.55 -49.98 4.43
CA ASP A 65 42.52 -50.48 5.35
C ASP A 65 41.76 -49.37 6.10
N ALA A 66 42.42 -48.27 6.47
CA ALA A 66 41.75 -47.11 7.09
C ALA A 66 40.84 -46.37 6.11
N LEU A 67 41.16 -46.40 4.81
CA LEU A 67 40.36 -45.81 3.74
C LEU A 67 39.29 -46.76 3.18
N ALA A 68 39.38 -48.07 3.41
CA ALA A 68 38.51 -49.06 2.78
C ALA A 68 37.00 -48.86 3.08
N GLY A 69 36.67 -48.23 4.21
CA GLY A 69 35.28 -47.91 4.59
C GLY A 69 34.85 -46.46 4.32
N LEU A 70 35.79 -45.57 4.02
CA LEU A 70 35.54 -44.12 3.99
C LEU A 70 34.68 -43.69 2.79
N PRO A 71 34.91 -44.18 1.55
CA PRO A 71 34.01 -43.91 0.43
C PRO A 71 32.60 -44.41 0.69
N GLY A 72 32.46 -45.62 1.25
CA GLY A 72 31.16 -46.18 1.60
C GLY A 72 30.42 -45.37 2.66
N ALA A 73 31.15 -44.88 3.67
CA ALA A 73 30.58 -44.03 4.73
C ALA A 73 30.20 -42.62 4.24
N VAL A 74 30.99 -42.02 3.34
CA VAL A 74 30.65 -40.72 2.74
C VAL A 74 29.47 -40.86 1.79
N VAL A 75 29.44 -41.89 0.96
CA VAL A 75 28.31 -42.15 0.05
C VAL A 75 27.04 -42.48 0.84
N SER A 76 27.13 -43.29 1.89
CA SER A 76 25.97 -43.60 2.73
C SER A 76 25.45 -42.37 3.46
N ARG A 77 26.34 -41.50 3.95
CA ARG A 77 25.96 -40.22 4.56
C ARG A 77 25.34 -39.26 3.54
N PHE A 78 25.90 -39.16 2.35
CA PHE A 78 25.36 -38.30 1.29
C PHE A 78 23.97 -38.78 0.84
N GLN A 79 23.79 -40.09 0.67
CA GLN A 79 22.47 -40.67 0.38
C GLN A 79 21.49 -40.49 1.54
N ALA A 80 21.95 -40.57 2.79
CA ALA A 80 21.11 -40.31 3.96
C ALA A 80 20.70 -38.84 4.06
N GLU A 81 21.60 -37.91 3.76
CA GLU A 81 21.30 -36.47 3.70
C GLU A 81 20.35 -36.16 2.54
N GLU A 82 20.56 -36.74 1.36
CA GLU A 82 19.68 -36.61 0.19
C GLU A 82 18.28 -37.20 0.46
N ALA A 83 18.19 -38.34 1.15
CA ALA A 83 16.93 -38.91 1.61
C ALA A 83 16.21 -38.05 2.67
N GLN A 84 16.92 -37.14 3.34
CA GLN A 84 16.36 -36.15 4.25
C GLN A 84 16.07 -34.80 3.57
N THR A 85 16.60 -34.55 2.37
CA THR A 85 16.29 -33.32 1.65
C THR A 85 14.81 -33.25 1.29
N ILE A 86 14.24 -32.07 1.50
CA ILE A 86 12.82 -31.76 1.34
C ILE A 86 12.29 -32.15 -0.06
N GLY A 87 13.15 -32.13 -1.09
CA GLY A 87 12.78 -32.51 -2.46
C GLY A 87 12.35 -33.97 -2.59
N SER A 88 13.02 -34.92 -1.92
CA SER A 88 12.63 -36.34 -1.97
C SER A 88 11.34 -36.60 -1.18
N ARG A 89 11.07 -35.83 -0.12
CA ARG A 89 9.78 -35.86 0.61
C ARG A 89 8.64 -35.30 -0.22
N MET A 90 8.85 -34.22 -0.96
CA MET A 90 7.84 -33.69 -1.88
C MET A 90 7.50 -34.72 -2.96
N ASN A 91 8.51 -35.38 -3.55
CA ASN A 91 8.25 -36.39 -4.58
C ASN A 91 7.47 -37.61 -4.04
N ARG A 92 7.76 -38.07 -2.81
CA ARG A 92 6.96 -39.14 -2.17
C ARG A 92 5.53 -38.71 -1.86
N MET A 93 5.27 -37.43 -1.57
CA MET A 93 3.91 -36.90 -1.43
C MET A 93 3.14 -36.87 -2.75
N PHE A 94 3.85 -36.77 -3.89
CA PHE A 94 3.25 -36.83 -5.22
C PHE A 94 3.06 -38.28 -5.73
N ASP A 95 3.95 -39.21 -5.37
CA ASP A 95 3.82 -40.64 -5.72
C ASP A 95 2.57 -41.28 -5.09
N ASP A 96 2.13 -40.77 -3.95
CA ASP A 96 0.86 -41.17 -3.34
C ASP A 96 -0.29 -40.48 -4.10
N MET A 97 -0.63 -41.04 -5.26
CA MET A 97 -1.61 -40.50 -6.20
C MET A 97 -2.96 -40.15 -5.55
N HIS A 98 -3.32 -40.81 -4.45
CA HIS A 98 -4.51 -40.49 -3.65
C HIS A 98 -4.46 -39.10 -2.99
N LEU A 99 -3.28 -38.67 -2.49
CA LEU A 99 -3.11 -37.34 -1.91
C LEU A 99 -3.24 -36.24 -2.97
N VAL A 100 -2.80 -36.51 -4.20
CA VAL A 100 -2.96 -35.59 -5.33
C VAL A 100 -4.44 -35.40 -5.67
N TRP A 101 -5.23 -36.49 -5.74
CA TRP A 101 -6.67 -36.39 -5.98
C TRP A 101 -7.42 -35.66 -4.86
N ALA A 102 -7.06 -35.92 -3.59
CA ALA A 102 -7.64 -35.22 -2.45
C ALA A 102 -7.29 -33.73 -2.45
N GLY A 103 -6.03 -33.38 -2.75
CA GLY A 103 -5.58 -31.99 -2.85
C GLY A 103 -6.21 -31.25 -4.02
N LEU A 104 -6.35 -31.91 -5.18
CA LEU A 104 -7.00 -31.34 -6.36
C LEU A 104 -8.50 -31.10 -6.11
N ALA A 105 -9.18 -32.02 -5.44
CA ALA A 105 -10.57 -31.83 -5.02
C ALA A 105 -10.72 -30.67 -4.04
N GLY A 106 -9.81 -30.55 -3.05
CA GLY A 106 -9.82 -29.46 -2.08
C GLY A 106 -9.59 -28.09 -2.71
N THR A 107 -8.61 -27.97 -3.60
CA THR A 107 -8.32 -26.72 -4.33
C THR A 107 -9.45 -26.33 -5.29
N ALA A 108 -10.05 -27.30 -5.99
CA ALA A 108 -11.22 -27.06 -6.83
C ALA A 108 -12.43 -26.57 -6.02
N ALA A 109 -12.69 -27.17 -4.85
CA ALA A 109 -13.77 -26.74 -3.95
C ALA A 109 -13.54 -25.31 -3.44
N LEU A 110 -12.31 -24.97 -3.05
CA LEU A 110 -11.95 -23.63 -2.60
C LEU A 110 -12.12 -22.60 -3.72
N LEU A 111 -11.67 -22.90 -4.93
CA LEU A 111 -11.87 -22.04 -6.10
C LEU A 111 -13.36 -21.83 -6.41
N CYS A 112 -14.17 -22.90 -6.31
CA CYS A 112 -15.62 -22.82 -6.48
C CYS A 112 -16.26 -21.90 -5.43
N CYS A 113 -15.88 -22.04 -4.16
CA CYS A 113 -16.35 -21.17 -3.07
C CYS A 113 -15.97 -19.70 -3.30
N VAL A 114 -14.72 -19.43 -3.69
CA VAL A 114 -14.25 -18.06 -3.97
C VAL A 114 -15.00 -17.47 -5.17
N ALA A 115 -15.22 -18.25 -6.23
CA ALA A 115 -15.99 -17.81 -7.39
C ALA A 115 -17.46 -17.51 -7.03
N ALA A 116 -18.08 -18.31 -6.15
CA ALA A 116 -19.43 -18.08 -5.67
C ALA A 116 -19.55 -16.80 -4.83
N ILE A 117 -18.61 -16.58 -3.90
CA ILE A 117 -18.54 -15.35 -3.09
C ILE A 117 -18.33 -14.14 -4.00
N PHE A 118 -17.39 -14.25 -4.94
CA PHE A 118 -17.12 -13.18 -5.90
C PHE A 118 -18.33 -12.89 -6.78
N GLY A 119 -19.05 -13.93 -7.23
CA GLY A 119 -20.28 -13.79 -7.99
C GLY A 119 -21.37 -13.06 -7.19
N LEU A 120 -21.55 -13.40 -5.91
CA LEU A 120 -22.49 -12.71 -5.02
C LEU A 120 -22.11 -11.25 -4.80
N LEU A 121 -20.82 -10.97 -4.60
CA LEU A 121 -20.32 -9.60 -4.44
C LEU A 121 -20.49 -8.80 -5.73
N TRP A 122 -20.20 -9.41 -6.88
CA TRP A 122 -20.38 -8.78 -8.18
C TRP A 122 -21.85 -8.46 -8.45
N LEU A 123 -22.75 -9.41 -8.19
CA LEU A 123 -24.21 -9.23 -8.36
C LEU A 123 -24.79 -8.21 -7.37
N SER A 124 -24.21 -8.10 -6.17
CA SER A 124 -24.56 -7.10 -5.16
C SER A 124 -24.04 -5.70 -5.53
N ALA A 125 -22.82 -5.62 -6.06
CA ALA A 125 -22.19 -4.37 -6.47
C ALA A 125 -22.77 -3.80 -7.76
N SER A 126 -23.27 -4.67 -8.65
CA SER A 126 -24.08 -4.26 -9.80
C SER A 126 -25.49 -3.91 -9.32
N GLY A 127 -25.58 -2.74 -8.68
CA GLY A 127 -26.78 -2.19 -8.06
C GLY A 127 -28.02 -2.37 -8.93
N ARG A 128 -28.89 -3.25 -8.47
CA ARG A 128 -30.27 -3.30 -8.93
C ARG A 128 -30.99 -2.21 -8.17
N ASP A 129 -31.35 -1.13 -8.87
CA ASP A 129 -32.09 0.02 -8.31
C ASP A 129 -33.46 -0.36 -7.71
N ASP A 130 -33.88 -1.62 -7.85
CA ASP A 130 -35.12 -2.18 -7.31
C ASP A 130 -34.99 -2.87 -5.94
N SER A 131 -33.83 -2.79 -5.27
CA SER A 131 -33.67 -3.36 -3.92
C SER A 131 -34.40 -2.51 -2.86
N LEU A 132 -34.85 -3.15 -1.78
CA LEU A 132 -35.56 -2.52 -0.67
C LEU A 132 -34.75 -1.37 -0.01
N SER A 133 -33.42 -1.39 -0.13
CA SER A 133 -32.56 -0.26 0.24
C SER A 133 -32.73 0.95 -0.68
N GLY A 134 -33.01 0.75 -1.97
CA GLY A 134 -33.41 1.80 -2.92
C GLY A 134 -34.78 2.40 -2.56
N VAL A 135 -35.74 1.57 -2.14
CA VAL A 135 -37.04 2.05 -1.65
C VAL A 135 -36.91 2.77 -0.31
N MET A 136 -36.10 2.25 0.63
CA MET A 136 -35.80 2.95 1.88
C MET A 136 -35.06 4.26 1.65
N ARG A 137 -34.15 4.33 0.68
CA ARG A 137 -33.46 5.57 0.31
C ARG A 137 -34.39 6.55 -0.41
N ALA A 138 -35.31 6.05 -1.24
CA ALA A 138 -36.36 6.85 -1.86
C ALA A 138 -37.37 7.40 -0.84
N MET A 139 -37.63 6.67 0.26
CA MET A 139 -38.47 7.15 1.37
C MET A 139 -37.70 8.01 2.37
N ALA A 140 -36.38 7.83 2.51
CA ALA A 140 -35.54 8.57 3.46
C ALA A 140 -34.92 9.85 2.87
N VAL A 141 -34.95 10.03 1.54
CA VAL A 141 -34.57 11.30 0.93
C VAL A 141 -35.82 12.19 0.86
N PRO A 142 -35.94 13.25 1.69
CA PRO A 142 -36.93 14.28 1.45
C PRO A 142 -36.71 14.81 0.04
N VAL A 143 -37.75 14.71 -0.81
CA VAL A 143 -37.77 15.03 -2.24
C VAL A 143 -36.84 16.22 -2.54
N ALA A 144 -35.60 15.91 -2.92
CA ALA A 144 -34.70 16.92 -3.44
C ALA A 144 -35.29 17.34 -4.78
N PRO A 145 -35.47 18.65 -5.05
CA PRO A 145 -35.99 19.09 -6.33
C PRO A 145 -35.09 18.55 -7.46
N PRO A 146 -35.66 18.19 -8.63
CA PRO A 146 -35.00 17.46 -9.73
C PRO A 146 -33.88 18.24 -10.46
N THR A 147 -33.18 19.15 -9.77
CA THR A 147 -32.17 20.05 -10.33
C THR A 147 -30.81 19.91 -9.64
N ALA A 148 -30.48 18.74 -9.10
CA ALA A 148 -29.11 18.44 -8.70
C ALA A 148 -28.24 18.33 -9.96
N ARG A 149 -27.67 19.47 -10.40
CA ARG A 149 -26.73 19.53 -11.51
C ARG A 149 -25.32 19.16 -11.03
N PRO A 150 -24.51 18.47 -11.87
CA PRO A 150 -23.10 18.25 -11.57
C PRO A 150 -22.39 19.59 -11.35
N PHE A 151 -21.42 19.60 -10.44
CA PHE A 151 -20.66 20.77 -10.04
C PHE A 151 -20.02 21.47 -11.26
N ASP A 152 -20.45 22.69 -11.55
CA ASP A 152 -19.91 23.57 -12.60
C ASP A 152 -19.19 24.74 -11.91
N TRP A 153 -17.98 25.08 -12.37
CA TRP A 153 -17.16 26.17 -11.82
C TRP A 153 -17.84 27.54 -11.91
N ARG A 154 -18.87 27.68 -12.75
CA ARG A 154 -19.69 28.90 -12.88
C ARG A 154 -20.77 29.04 -11.79
N VAL A 155 -20.92 28.04 -10.92
CA VAL A 155 -21.88 28.07 -9.83
C VAL A 155 -21.33 28.94 -8.71
N ARG A 156 -22.03 30.04 -8.40
CA ARG A 156 -21.79 30.77 -7.14
C ARG A 156 -22.55 30.04 -6.03
N SER A 157 -21.82 29.56 -5.04
CA SER A 157 -22.41 28.93 -3.85
C SER A 157 -23.25 29.93 -3.06
N ALA A 158 -24.26 29.45 -2.35
CA ALA A 158 -25.03 30.28 -1.44
C ALA A 158 -24.10 30.90 -0.38
N ARG A 159 -24.28 32.20 -0.10
CA ARG A 159 -23.49 32.94 0.89
C ARG A 159 -24.40 33.48 1.97
N VAL A 160 -23.93 33.46 3.22
CA VAL A 160 -24.60 34.14 4.33
C VAL A 160 -24.47 35.65 4.12
N SER A 161 -25.55 36.41 4.24
CA SER A 161 -25.46 37.87 4.17
C SER A 161 -24.70 38.39 5.39
N PRO A 162 -23.74 39.33 5.23
CA PRO A 162 -22.89 39.81 6.33
C PRO A 162 -23.68 40.46 7.48
N ASP A 163 -24.90 40.92 7.24
CA ASP A 163 -25.76 41.59 8.23
C ASP A 163 -26.76 40.63 8.91
N ASP A 164 -26.64 39.32 8.71
CA ASP A 164 -27.62 38.36 9.22
C ASP A 164 -27.47 38.06 10.72
N ALA A 165 -28.63 37.87 11.36
CA ALA A 165 -28.77 37.44 12.74
C ALA A 165 -27.96 36.17 13.07
N LEU A 166 -27.74 35.30 12.09
CA LEU A 166 -26.95 34.08 12.27
C LEU A 166 -25.46 34.39 12.50
N LEU A 167 -24.87 35.33 11.75
CA LEU A 167 -23.48 35.76 12.00
C LEU A 167 -23.33 36.46 13.35
N MET A 168 -24.35 37.22 13.78
CA MET A 168 -24.38 37.86 15.09
C MET A 168 -24.37 36.83 16.22
N VAL A 169 -25.23 35.82 16.16
CA VAL A 169 -25.28 34.73 17.15
C VAL A 169 -23.98 33.92 17.18
N LEU A 170 -23.36 33.67 16.01
CA LEU A 170 -22.06 33.02 15.95
C LEU A 170 -20.92 33.88 16.53
N GLY A 171 -20.99 35.20 16.35
CA GLY A 171 -20.06 36.14 16.98
C GLY A 171 -20.18 36.16 18.51
N GLU A 172 -21.41 36.21 19.03
CA GLU A 172 -21.69 36.19 20.47
C GLU A 172 -21.22 34.87 21.11
N THR A 173 -21.55 33.74 20.51
CA THR A 173 -21.10 32.43 20.99
C THR A 173 -19.58 32.28 20.91
N SER A 174 -18.92 32.91 19.93
CA SER A 174 -17.45 32.92 19.87
C SER A 174 -16.80 33.67 21.04
N THR A 175 -17.40 34.78 21.50
CA THR A 175 -16.90 35.54 22.67
C THR A 175 -16.98 34.78 24.00
N SER A 176 -17.78 33.71 24.07
CA SER A 176 -17.87 32.85 25.26
C SER A 176 -16.64 31.97 25.50
N GLY A 177 -15.72 31.87 24.52
CA GLY A 177 -14.49 31.08 24.63
C GLY A 177 -14.71 29.56 24.67
N ARG A 178 -15.92 29.08 24.34
CA ARG A 178 -16.24 27.65 24.27
C ARG A 178 -15.89 27.09 22.88
N GLU A 179 -15.15 25.99 22.86
CA GLU A 179 -14.92 25.23 21.64
C GLU A 179 -16.12 24.35 21.36
N PHE A 180 -16.68 24.45 20.16
CA PHE A 180 -17.80 23.63 19.70
C PHE A 180 -17.67 23.36 18.20
N ALA A 181 -18.23 22.23 17.77
CA ALA A 181 -18.31 21.85 16.37
C ALA A 181 -19.72 21.29 16.08
N VAL A 182 -20.50 22.03 15.31
CA VAL A 182 -21.87 21.66 14.94
C VAL A 182 -21.96 21.57 13.43
N THR A 183 -22.48 20.45 12.92
CA THR A 183 -22.72 20.25 11.48
C THR A 183 -24.21 20.34 11.19
N LEU A 184 -24.59 21.30 10.37
CA LEU A 184 -25.97 21.55 9.95
C LEU A 184 -26.10 21.28 8.45
N SER A 185 -27.21 20.67 8.05
CA SER A 185 -27.59 20.47 6.66
C SER A 185 -28.93 21.15 6.40
N GLY A 186 -29.08 21.85 5.28
CA GLY A 186 -30.35 22.45 4.92
C GLY A 186 -30.40 22.85 3.45
N VAL A 187 -31.60 23.18 2.98
CA VAL A 187 -31.83 23.61 1.60
C VAL A 187 -32.03 25.10 1.57
N VAL A 188 -31.16 25.84 0.88
CA VAL A 188 -31.37 27.26 0.60
C VAL A 188 -32.30 27.38 -0.60
N THR A 189 -33.45 28.05 -0.43
CA THR A 189 -34.44 28.25 -1.48
C THR A 189 -34.04 29.41 -2.41
N ARG A 190 -34.75 29.57 -3.53
CA ARG A 190 -34.51 30.67 -4.50
C ARG A 190 -34.74 32.05 -3.89
N GLU A 191 -35.56 32.12 -2.85
CA GLU A 191 -35.89 33.32 -2.08
C GLU A 191 -34.84 33.63 -1.00
N GLY A 192 -33.79 32.82 -0.89
CA GLY A 192 -32.73 33.02 0.11
C GLY A 192 -33.13 32.58 1.52
N ARG A 193 -34.14 31.74 1.68
CA ARG A 193 -34.58 31.21 2.98
C ARG A 193 -34.05 29.78 3.17
N ILE A 194 -33.77 29.38 4.41
CA ILE A 194 -33.45 27.98 4.72
C ILE A 194 -34.76 27.19 4.89
N ALA A 195 -34.85 26.05 4.23
CA ALA A 195 -35.85 25.02 4.48
C ALA A 195 -35.15 23.71 4.90
N ASN A 196 -35.85 22.87 5.66
CA ASN A 196 -35.39 21.54 6.07
C ASN A 196 -34.02 21.52 6.75
N LEU A 197 -33.84 22.34 7.79
CA LEU A 197 -32.62 22.36 8.58
C LEU A 197 -32.55 21.10 9.46
N GLU A 198 -31.53 20.29 9.27
CA GLU A 198 -31.24 19.06 9.98
C GLU A 198 -29.85 19.14 10.63
N VAL A 199 -29.73 18.60 11.84
CA VAL A 199 -28.47 18.55 12.58
C VAL A 199 -27.84 17.19 12.32
N LEU A 200 -26.69 17.16 11.65
CA LEU A 200 -26.01 15.92 11.27
C LEU A 200 -25.09 15.42 12.38
N LEU A 201 -24.37 16.33 13.04
CA LEU A 201 -23.47 16.02 14.16
C LEU A 201 -23.51 17.17 15.17
N SER A 202 -23.77 16.82 16.43
CA SER A 202 -23.64 17.70 17.59
C SER A 202 -23.15 16.87 18.78
N ASP A 203 -22.24 17.41 19.58
CA ASP A 203 -21.98 16.88 20.93
C ASP A 203 -23.12 17.34 21.86
N ASP A 204 -23.47 16.52 22.84
CA ASP A 204 -24.58 16.75 23.78
C ASP A 204 -24.31 17.97 24.69
N ARG A 205 -23.04 18.34 24.84
CA ARG A 205 -22.57 19.50 25.63
C ARG A 205 -22.82 20.86 24.99
N ASP A 206 -23.22 20.86 23.72
CA ASP A 206 -23.40 22.07 22.89
C ASP A 206 -24.88 22.31 22.53
N LEU A 207 -25.81 21.64 23.21
CA LEU A 207 -27.25 21.75 22.96
C LEU A 207 -27.77 23.19 23.07
N ASP A 208 -27.27 23.99 24.03
CA ASP A 208 -27.68 25.38 24.20
C ASP A 208 -27.29 26.26 22.99
N VAL A 209 -26.07 26.04 22.47
CA VAL A 209 -25.56 26.73 21.27
C VAL A 209 -26.36 26.29 20.05
N LEU A 210 -26.63 24.99 19.94
CA LEU A 210 -27.45 24.45 18.87
C LEU A 210 -28.86 25.05 18.89
N LEU A 211 -29.52 25.16 20.04
CA LEU A 211 -30.85 25.77 20.16
C LEU A 211 -30.83 27.27 19.81
N GLN A 212 -29.76 27.98 20.18
CA GLN A 212 -29.58 29.39 19.79
C GLN A 212 -29.42 29.54 18.27
N VAL A 213 -28.64 28.67 17.63
CA VAL A 213 -28.46 28.66 16.17
C VAL A 213 -29.76 28.26 15.46
N LEU A 214 -30.46 27.24 15.94
CA LEU A 214 -31.75 26.79 15.40
C LEU A 214 -32.85 27.85 15.54
N SER A 215 -32.84 28.64 16.61
CA SER A 215 -33.81 29.74 16.79
C SER A 215 -33.50 30.96 15.91
N ALA A 216 -32.23 31.19 15.56
CA ALA A 216 -31.81 32.27 14.68
C ALA A 216 -31.93 31.94 13.19
N ALA A 217 -31.79 30.66 12.81
CA ALA A 217 -31.78 30.20 11.43
C ALA A 217 -33.03 30.59 10.59
N PRO A 218 -34.27 30.58 11.11
CA PRO A 218 -35.46 30.99 10.35
C PRO A 218 -35.44 32.47 9.92
N SER A 219 -34.68 33.30 10.63
CA SER A 219 -34.58 34.75 10.40
C SER A 219 -33.37 35.15 9.54
N ALA A 220 -32.54 34.18 9.15
CA ALA A 220 -31.34 34.44 8.36
C ALA A 220 -31.67 34.47 6.85
N HIS A 221 -31.09 35.46 6.14
CA HIS A 221 -31.30 35.69 4.72
C HIS A 221 -30.04 35.37 3.90
N PHE A 222 -30.08 34.24 3.20
CA PHE A 222 -28.97 33.79 2.38
C PHE A 222 -29.05 34.38 0.98
N GLU A 223 -27.91 34.76 0.40
CA GLU A 223 -27.83 35.00 -1.03
C GLU A 223 -27.95 33.64 -1.73
N PRO A 224 -29.00 33.40 -2.55
CA PRO A 224 -29.24 32.10 -3.16
C PRO A 224 -28.12 31.73 -4.13
N ALA A 225 -27.87 30.43 -4.28
CA ALA A 225 -26.93 29.95 -5.28
C ALA A 225 -27.40 30.38 -6.69
N SER A 226 -26.48 30.86 -7.51
CA SER A 226 -26.80 31.34 -8.86
C SER A 226 -25.86 30.79 -9.92
N VAL A 227 -26.43 30.50 -11.09
CA VAL A 227 -25.68 30.13 -12.31
C VAL A 227 -26.06 31.13 -13.39
N ALA A 228 -25.07 31.85 -13.93
CA ALA A 228 -25.29 32.90 -14.93
C ALA A 228 -26.36 33.94 -14.51
N GLY A 229 -26.46 34.24 -13.20
CA GLY A 229 -27.41 35.20 -12.63
C GLY A 229 -28.80 34.64 -12.32
N ALA A 230 -29.11 33.39 -12.66
CA ALA A 230 -30.39 32.76 -12.32
C ALA A 230 -30.31 32.04 -10.95
N PRO A 231 -31.16 32.36 -9.97
CA PRO A 231 -31.16 31.71 -8.67
C PRO A 231 -31.75 30.30 -8.74
N PHE A 232 -31.15 29.36 -8.01
CA PHE A 232 -31.65 27.99 -7.88
C PHE A 232 -31.52 27.49 -6.45
N SER A 233 -32.34 26.51 -6.08
CA SER A 233 -32.29 25.92 -4.74
C SER A 233 -31.10 24.96 -4.63
N SER A 234 -30.30 25.10 -3.59
CA SER A 234 -29.14 24.25 -3.34
C SER A 234 -29.19 23.64 -1.94
N SER A 235 -28.89 22.34 -1.83
CA SER A 235 -28.58 21.72 -0.54
C SER A 235 -27.19 22.19 -0.10
N VAL A 236 -27.09 22.71 1.11
CA VAL A 236 -25.86 23.24 1.69
C VAL A 236 -25.63 22.54 3.02
N VAL A 237 -24.37 22.11 3.22
CA VAL A 237 -23.90 21.61 4.50
C VAL A 237 -23.00 22.66 5.11
N TRP A 238 -23.36 23.15 6.28
CA TRP A 238 -22.57 24.10 7.05
C TRP A 238 -21.85 23.37 8.17
N LEU A 239 -20.53 23.56 8.24
CA LEU A 239 -19.71 23.14 9.36
C LEU A 239 -19.39 24.39 10.18
N LEU A 240 -19.97 24.49 11.38
CA LEU A 240 -19.74 25.57 12.30
C LEU A 240 -18.71 25.10 13.32
N THR A 241 -17.54 25.72 13.32
CA THR A 241 -16.49 25.44 14.29
C THR A 241 -16.05 26.73 14.97
N ASN A 242 -16.00 26.71 16.30
CA ASN A 242 -15.33 27.74 17.08
C ASN A 242 -14.06 27.13 17.67
N THR A 243 -12.89 27.59 17.21
CA THR A 243 -11.60 27.13 17.72
C THR A 243 -10.90 28.29 18.40
N THR A 244 -10.59 28.14 19.69
CA THR A 244 -9.87 29.18 20.43
C THR A 244 -8.37 28.96 20.29
N VAL A 245 -7.69 29.84 19.54
CA VAL A 245 -6.23 29.80 19.47
C VAL A 245 -5.67 30.43 20.75
N ARG A 246 -5.33 29.59 21.73
CA ARG A 246 -4.52 30.04 22.88
C ARG A 246 -3.12 30.37 22.39
N ALA A 247 -2.71 31.63 22.53
CA ALA A 247 -1.30 31.97 22.38
C ALA A 247 -0.48 31.13 23.37
N PRO A 248 0.62 30.48 22.96
CA PRO A 248 1.47 29.73 23.86
C PRO A 248 1.96 30.67 24.96
N GLY A 249 1.57 30.36 26.20
CA GLY A 249 1.79 31.23 27.35
C GLY A 249 3.27 31.51 27.60
N ARG A 250 3.68 32.76 27.44
CA ARG A 250 4.77 33.31 28.25
C ARG A 250 4.19 33.60 29.63
N VAL A 251 4.49 32.73 30.59
CA VAL A 251 4.40 33.06 32.00
C VAL A 251 5.49 34.10 32.30
N GLY A 252 5.08 35.34 32.53
CA GLY A 252 5.91 36.43 33.04
C GLY A 252 5.00 37.55 33.53
N PRO A 253 5.13 38.03 34.77
CA PRO A 253 4.23 39.02 35.33
C PRO A 253 4.51 40.40 34.74
N GLU A 254 3.44 41.20 34.56
CA GLU A 254 3.50 42.64 34.28
C GLU A 254 4.38 43.09 33.11
N ALA A 255 3.86 42.98 31.87
CA ALA A 255 4.22 43.92 30.81
C ALA A 255 3.04 44.85 30.58
N SER A 256 2.99 45.92 31.38
CA SER A 256 2.16 47.09 31.11
C SER A 256 2.45 47.59 29.70
N LEU A 257 1.42 47.56 28.85
CA LEU A 257 1.47 48.01 27.47
C LEU A 257 1.67 49.54 27.45
N ARG A 258 2.92 50.00 27.48
CA ARG A 258 3.24 51.42 27.26
C ARG A 258 3.03 51.73 25.78
N LEU A 259 1.93 52.42 25.49
CA LEU A 259 1.72 53.09 24.21
C LEU A 259 2.84 54.12 23.98
N PRO A 260 3.47 54.17 22.78
CA PRO A 260 4.44 55.21 22.46
C PRO A 260 3.73 56.57 22.36
N ARG A 261 4.26 57.57 23.07
CA ARG A 261 3.81 58.96 22.92
C ARG A 261 4.13 59.45 21.50
N PRO A 262 3.19 60.14 20.84
CA PRO A 262 3.47 60.76 19.56
C PRO A 262 4.49 61.90 19.73
N HIS A 263 5.55 61.86 18.92
CA HIS A 263 6.48 62.97 18.76
C HIS A 263 5.73 64.20 18.21
N GLN A 264 5.81 65.32 18.92
CA GLN A 264 5.47 66.63 18.38
C GLN A 264 6.57 67.07 17.42
N THR A 265 6.15 67.44 16.21
CA THR A 265 6.81 68.43 15.35
C THR A 265 5.73 69.35 14.83
#